data_AF-A0A0Q6Q0A4-F1
#
_entry.id   AF-A0A0Q6Q0A4-F1
#
_cell.length_a   1.000
_cell.length_b   1.000
_cell.length_c   1.000
_cell.angle_alpha   90.00
_cell.angle_beta   90.00
_cell.angle_gamma   90.00
#
_symmetry.space_group_name_H-M   'P 1'
#
loop_
_entity.id
_entity.type
_entity.pdbx_description
1 polymer ?
#
loop_
_entity_poly.entity_id
_entity_poly.type
_entity_poly.pdbx_seq_one_letter_code
_entity_poly.pdbx_strand_id
1 'polypeptide(L)'
;MAKVTYHAPEGDSEVVSLAGLRFFDGEPRELDDAEHVALLGKLIHNPHFGVEGTLTVLDETDPPAIGLRAIHNGGGRFIIVRGDKDQKVKDGLNKAEAHAFNALSEAEKRAFVG
;
A
#
# COMPACT_ATOMS: atom_id res chain seq x y z
N MET A 1 -9.20 3.95 -7.52
CA MET A 1 -10.13 2.87 -7.17
C MET A 1 -9.62 1.60 -7.84
N ALA A 2 -9.64 0.48 -7.13
CA ALA A 2 -9.26 -0.84 -7.65
C ALA A 2 -10.47 -1.77 -7.65
N LYS A 3 -10.63 -2.54 -8.72
CA LYS A 3 -11.71 -3.53 -8.88
C LYS A 3 -11.18 -4.90 -8.48
N VAL A 4 -11.90 -5.57 -7.60
CA VAL A 4 -11.50 -6.86 -7.03
C VAL A 4 -12.58 -7.89 -7.32
N THR A 5 -12.20 -9.00 -7.93
CA THR A 5 -13.07 -10.13 -8.23
C THR A 5 -12.58 -11.33 -7.43
N TYR A 6 -13.48 -12.00 -6.70
CA TYR A 6 -13.15 -13.26 -6.01
C TYR A 6 -13.44 -14.44 -6.94
N HIS A 7 -12.55 -15.42 -6.91
CA HIS A 7 -12.65 -16.68 -7.63
C HIS A 7 -12.56 -17.82 -6.62
N ALA A 8 -13.71 -18.36 -6.24
CA ALA A 8 -13.82 -19.41 -5.24
C ALA A 8 -13.08 -20.68 -5.71
N PRO A 9 -12.23 -21.28 -4.86
CA PRO A 9 -11.67 -22.59 -5.14
C PRO A 9 -12.76 -23.67 -5.19
N GLU A 10 -12.52 -24.72 -5.97
CA GLU A 10 -13.47 -25.82 -6.14
C GLU A 10 -13.79 -26.48 -4.79
N GLY A 11 -15.05 -26.44 -4.37
CA GLY A 11 -15.53 -26.99 -3.10
C GLY A 11 -15.50 -26.03 -1.90
N ASP A 12 -15.14 -24.76 -2.10
CA ASP A 12 -15.14 -23.73 -1.06
C ASP A 12 -16.39 -22.83 -1.12
N SER A 13 -16.49 -21.86 -0.21
CA SER A 13 -17.67 -20.98 -0.14
C SER A 13 -17.67 -19.96 -1.28
N GLU A 14 -18.82 -19.82 -1.95
CA GLU A 14 -19.07 -18.80 -2.99
C GLU A 14 -19.04 -17.36 -2.44
N VAL A 15 -18.90 -17.20 -1.11
CA VAL A 15 -18.82 -15.91 -0.43
C VAL A 15 -17.72 -15.92 0.60
N VAL A 16 -16.84 -14.92 0.56
CA VAL A 16 -15.78 -14.72 1.55
C VAL A 16 -15.87 -13.33 2.19
N SER A 17 -15.58 -13.25 3.48
CA SER A 17 -15.56 -11.98 4.23
C SER A 17 -14.13 -11.61 4.61
N LEU A 18 -13.61 -10.50 4.09
CA LEU A 18 -12.26 -9.99 4.38
C LEU A 18 -12.34 -8.52 4.78
N ALA A 19 -11.69 -8.16 5.90
CA ALA A 19 -11.68 -6.78 6.43
C ALA A 19 -13.09 -6.17 6.60
N GLY A 20 -14.11 -6.99 6.89
CA GLY A 20 -15.51 -6.55 7.02
C GLY A 20 -16.26 -6.40 5.68
N LEU A 21 -15.60 -6.65 4.55
CA LEU A 21 -16.18 -6.63 3.21
C LEU A 21 -16.51 -8.05 2.75
N ARG A 22 -17.61 -8.20 2.02
CA ARG A 22 -18.02 -9.48 1.41
C ARG A 22 -17.71 -9.47 -0.07
N PHE A 23 -17.11 -10.55 -0.52
CA PHE A 23 -16.81 -10.82 -1.92
C PHE A 23 -17.56 -12.08 -2.34
N PHE A 24 -18.29 -11.99 -3.45
CA PHE A 24 -19.02 -13.09 -4.05
C PHE A 24 -18.23 -13.63 -5.22
N ASP A 25 -18.30 -14.94 -5.44
CA ASP A 25 -17.63 -15.60 -6.56
C ASP A 25 -18.07 -14.99 -7.89
N GLY A 26 -17.09 -14.61 -8.71
CA GLY A 26 -17.31 -13.99 -10.02
C GLY A 26 -17.87 -12.56 -9.98
N GLU A 27 -18.18 -12.00 -8.81
CA GLU A 27 -18.73 -10.65 -8.70
C GLU A 27 -17.62 -9.61 -8.44
N PRO A 28 -17.39 -8.67 -9.38
CA PRO A 28 -16.40 -7.63 -9.18
C PRO A 28 -16.91 -6.57 -8.21
N ARG A 29 -16.04 -6.21 -7.26
CA ARG A 29 -16.29 -5.18 -6.25
C ARG A 29 -15.25 -4.07 -6.34
N GLU A 30 -15.70 -2.82 -6.31
CA GLU A 30 -14.81 -1.67 -6.26
C GLU A 30 -14.36 -1.39 -4.83
N LEU A 31 -13.04 -1.20 -4.67
CA LEU A 31 -12.39 -0.81 -3.44
C LEU A 31 -11.62 0.49 -3.66
N ASP A 32 -11.68 1.37 -2.68
CA ASP A 32 -10.84 2.56 -2.66
C ASP A 32 -9.39 2.18 -2.35
N ASP A 33 -8.47 2.57 -3.24
CA ASP A 33 -7.06 2.23 -3.12
C ASP A 33 -6.32 3.05 -2.07
N ALA A 34 -6.88 4.17 -1.58
CA ALA A 34 -6.32 4.93 -0.46
C ALA A 34 -6.80 4.38 0.89
N GLU A 35 -8.05 3.93 0.99
CA GLU A 35 -8.60 3.35 2.23
C GLU A 35 -8.22 1.88 2.42
N HIS A 36 -8.09 1.11 1.33
CA HIS A 36 -7.91 -0.34 1.38
C HIS A 36 -6.55 -0.81 0.85
N VAL A 37 -5.52 0.05 0.83
CA VAL A 37 -4.13 -0.28 0.38
C VAL A 37 -3.66 -1.65 0.89
N ALA A 38 -3.76 -1.87 2.21
CA ALA A 38 -3.23 -3.07 2.85
C ALA A 38 -4.05 -4.34 2.52
N LEU A 39 -5.34 -4.19 2.22
CA LEU A 39 -6.16 -5.30 1.74
C LEU A 39 -5.81 -5.60 0.29
N LEU A 40 -5.76 -4.59 -0.57
CA LEU A 40 -5.44 -4.72 -1.99
C LEU A 40 -4.06 -5.34 -2.21
N GLY A 41 -3.05 -4.94 -1.44
CA GLY A 41 -1.71 -5.55 -1.48
C GLY A 41 -1.73 -7.05 -1.15
N LYS A 42 -2.60 -7.50 -0.24
CA LYS A 42 -2.76 -8.94 0.05
C LYS A 42 -3.50 -9.67 -1.06
N LEU A 43 -4.52 -9.04 -1.64
CA LEU A 43 -5.35 -9.64 -2.69
C LEU A 43 -4.59 -9.77 -4.01
N ILE A 44 -3.68 -8.83 -4.33
CA ILE A 44 -2.85 -8.89 -5.54
C ILE A 44 -2.00 -10.18 -5.60
N HIS A 45 -1.54 -10.67 -4.45
CA HIS A 45 -0.72 -11.88 -4.38
C HIS A 45 -1.55 -13.15 -4.14
N ASN A 46 -2.88 -13.02 -4.03
CA ASN A 46 -3.76 -14.15 -3.76
C ASN A 46 -4.30 -14.73 -5.08
N PRO A 47 -4.04 -16.00 -5.42
CA PRO A 47 -4.52 -16.60 -6.66
C PRO A 47 -6.05 -16.69 -6.77
N HIS A 48 -6.77 -16.59 -5.65
CA HIS A 48 -8.23 -16.59 -5.63
C HIS A 48 -8.84 -15.20 -5.85
N PHE A 49 -8.04 -14.17 -6.10
CA PHE A 49 -8.52 -12.81 -6.33
C PHE A 49 -7.91 -12.20 -7.59
N GLY A 50 -8.77 -11.71 -8.47
CA GLY A 50 -8.39 -10.86 -9.60
C GLY A 50 -8.51 -9.40 -9.20
N VAL A 51 -7.39 -8.68 -9.13
CA VAL A 51 -7.38 -7.24 -8.88
C VAL A 51 -7.10 -6.51 -10.20
N GLU A 52 -8.11 -5.80 -10.72
CA GLU A 52 -8.05 -4.98 -11.94
C GLU A 52 -8.09 -3.49 -11.60
N GLY A 53 -7.30 -2.69 -12.31
CA GLY A 53 -7.28 -1.24 -12.15
C GLY A 53 -5.94 -0.74 -11.63
N THR A 54 -5.72 0.56 -11.84
CA THR A 54 -4.54 1.23 -11.31
C THR A 54 -4.70 1.31 -9.80
N LEU A 55 -4.26 0.25 -9.12
CA LEU A 55 -3.58 0.50 -7.88
C LEU A 55 -2.52 1.53 -8.23
N THR A 56 -2.63 2.72 -7.67
CA THR A 56 -1.46 3.57 -7.44
C THR A 56 -0.58 2.81 -6.46
N VAL A 57 -0.08 1.64 -6.89
CA VAL A 57 1.08 1.00 -6.32
C VAL A 57 2.11 2.10 -6.44
N LEU A 58 2.59 2.58 -5.30
CA LEU A 58 3.98 3.02 -5.24
C LEU A 58 4.76 1.77 -5.64
N ASP A 59 4.93 1.62 -6.95
CA ASP A 59 5.39 0.43 -7.64
C ASP A 59 6.61 -0.14 -6.92
N GLU A 60 6.51 -1.36 -6.38
CA GLU A 60 7.61 -2.04 -5.70
C GLU A 60 8.69 -2.54 -6.70
N THR A 61 8.49 -2.34 -8.00
CA THR A 61 9.43 -2.69 -9.08
C THR A 61 9.99 -1.49 -9.86
N ASP A 62 9.50 -0.28 -9.61
CA ASP A 62 10.10 0.95 -10.05
C ASP A 62 11.24 1.24 -9.07
N PRO A 63 12.52 1.29 -9.51
CA PRO A 63 13.59 1.72 -8.62
C PRO A 63 13.16 3.08 -8.05
N PRO A 64 13.12 3.24 -6.72
CA PRO A 64 12.53 4.43 -6.13
C PRO A 64 13.23 5.64 -6.75
N ALA A 65 12.45 6.54 -7.36
CA ALA A 65 12.94 7.85 -7.76
C ALA A 65 13.78 8.36 -6.59
N ILE A 66 15.09 8.55 -6.80
CA ILE A 66 16.10 8.67 -5.74
C ILE A 66 15.72 9.87 -4.86
N GLY A 67 14.95 9.59 -3.82
CA GLY A 67 14.04 10.53 -3.20
C GLY A 67 13.89 10.24 -1.71
N LEU A 68 13.13 11.08 -1.04
CA LEU A 68 12.93 11.02 0.40
C LEU A 68 11.78 10.07 0.72
N ARG A 69 12.01 9.06 1.56
CA ARG A 69 10.98 8.12 2.00
C ARG A 69 11.02 7.91 3.51
N ALA A 70 9.87 7.72 4.13
CA ALA A 70 9.76 7.34 5.54
C ALA A 70 9.71 5.81 5.67
N ILE A 71 10.62 5.22 6.45
CA ILE A 71 10.71 3.78 6.70
C ILE A 71 10.61 3.48 8.21
N HIS A 72 10.21 2.26 8.55
CA HIS A 72 10.15 1.80 9.94
C HIS A 72 11.55 1.50 10.49
N ASN A 73 11.86 1.98 11.69
CA ASN A 73 13.17 1.84 12.33
C ASN A 73 13.08 1.10 13.67
N GLY A 74 12.12 0.17 13.79
CA GLY A 74 11.92 -0.61 15.01
C GLY A 74 11.24 0.17 16.16
N GLY A 75 10.67 -0.57 17.12
CA GLY A 75 10.07 0.03 18.33
C GLY A 75 8.90 0.99 18.08
N GLY A 76 8.18 0.82 16.96
CA GLY A 76 7.09 1.72 16.56
C GLY A 76 7.54 3.10 16.06
N ARG A 77 8.84 3.30 15.84
CA ARG A 77 9.43 4.56 15.37
C ARG A 77 9.72 4.49 13.88
N PHE A 78 9.60 5.62 13.21
CA PHE A 78 9.84 5.78 11.78
C PHE A 78 10.90 6.86 11.54
N ILE A 79 11.62 6.73 10.44
CA ILE A 79 12.70 7.62 10.02
C ILE A 79 12.52 8.01 8.55
N ILE A 80 12.89 9.22 8.19
CA ILE A 80 13.01 9.65 6.79
C ILE A 80 14.43 9.34 6.32
N VAL A 81 14.54 8.64 5.21
CA VAL A 81 15.80 8.30 4.54
C VAL A 81 15.84 8.90 3.14
N ARG A 82 17.06 9.18 2.65
CA ARG A 82 17.31 9.72 1.31
C ARG A 82 18.03 8.69 0.46
N GLY A 83 17.43 8.39 -0.70
CA GLY A 83 18.06 7.63 -1.77
C GLY A 83 18.43 6.20 -1.41
N ASP A 84 19.30 5.62 -2.25
CA ASP A 84 19.59 4.18 -2.29
C ASP A 84 20.31 3.64 -1.05
N LYS A 85 21.04 4.49 -0.32
CA LYS A 85 21.81 4.11 0.87
C LYS A 85 21.05 4.27 2.18
N ASP A 86 19.74 4.50 2.11
CA ASP A 86 18.89 4.78 3.25
C ASP A 86 19.52 5.79 4.23
N GLN A 87 20.11 6.86 3.67
CA GLN A 87 20.78 7.85 4.50
C GLN A 87 19.74 8.57 5.35
N LYS A 88 19.77 8.34 6.66
CA LYS A 88 18.86 8.95 7.62
C LYS A 88 18.96 10.48 7.55
N VAL A 89 17.83 11.11 7.24
CA VAL A 89 17.67 12.57 7.18
C VAL A 89 16.93 13.09 8.41
N LYS A 90 15.95 12.35 8.91
CA LYS A 90 15.14 12.73 10.08
C LYS A 90 14.62 11.49 10.81
N ASP A 91 14.47 11.58 12.12
CA ASP A 91 13.86 10.53 12.94
C ASP A 91 12.80 11.08 13.89
N GLY A 92 12.11 10.16 14.58
CA GLY A 92 11.08 10.48 15.55
C GLY A 92 9.67 10.51 14.97
N LEU A 93 9.49 10.06 13.73
CA LEU A 93 8.15 9.98 13.14
C LEU A 93 7.37 8.85 13.80
N ASN A 94 6.10 9.11 14.06
CA ASN A 94 5.13 8.07 14.36
C ASN A 94 4.57 7.46 13.06
N LYS A 95 3.78 6.39 13.19
CA LYS A 95 3.21 5.66 12.04
C LYS A 95 2.35 6.56 11.13
N ALA A 96 1.54 7.44 11.72
CA ALA A 96 0.66 8.33 10.96
C ALA A 96 1.48 9.39 10.21
N GLU A 97 2.52 9.94 10.84
CA GLU A 97 3.44 10.89 10.20
C GLU A 97 4.24 10.25 9.08
N ALA A 98 4.71 9.01 9.26
CA ALA A 98 5.43 8.28 8.21
C ALA A 98 4.54 8.00 7.01
N HIS A 99 3.28 7.63 7.27
CA HIS A 99 2.29 7.41 6.23
C HIS A 99 1.97 8.71 5.47
N ALA A 100 1.70 9.80 6.21
CA ALA A 100 1.47 11.11 5.62
C ALA A 100 2.69 11.58 4.79
N PHE A 101 3.91 11.42 5.32
CA PHE A 101 5.13 11.79 4.62
C PHE A 101 5.31 11.01 3.32
N ASN A 102 5.01 9.71 3.29
CA ASN A 102 5.11 8.91 2.07
C ASN A 102 4.02 9.27 1.04
N ALA A 103 2.88 9.77 1.48
CA ALA A 103 1.79 10.24 0.62
C ALA A 103 2.04 11.62 -0.01
N LEU A 104 3.02 12.40 0.47
CA LEU A 104 3.38 13.69 -0.10
C LEU A 104 4.09 13.55 -1.47
N SER A 105 3.96 14.59 -2.30
CA SER A 105 4.71 14.72 -3.56
C SER A 105 6.20 14.90 -3.28
N GLU A 106 7.08 14.57 -4.23
CA GLU A 106 8.54 14.74 -4.03
C GLU A 106 8.96 16.18 -3.72
N ALA A 107 8.29 17.17 -4.32
CA ALA A 107 8.51 18.59 -4.03
C ALA A 107 8.16 18.94 -2.58
N GLU A 108 7.06 18.41 -2.06
CA GLU A 108 6.60 18.61 -0.69
C GLU A 108 7.49 17.87 0.31
N LYS A 109 7.90 16.63 -0.02
CA LYS A 109 8.89 15.87 0.75
C LYS A 109 10.20 16.64 0.86
N ARG A 110 10.70 17.22 -0.23
CA ARG A 110 11.90 18.06 -0.23
C ARG A 110 11.75 19.31 0.65
N ALA A 111 10.60 19.97 0.61
CA ALA A 111 10.31 21.11 1.48
C ALA A 111 10.23 20.73 2.97
N PHE A 112 9.78 19.51 3.30
CA PHE A 112 9.64 19.05 4.69
C PHE A 112 10.96 18.75 5.39
N VAL A 113 12.01 18.43 4.64
CA VAL A 113 13.37 18.10 5.15
C VAL A 113 14.43 19.14 4.74
N GLY A 114 14.02 20.20 4.04
CA GLY A 114 14.83 21.35 3.69
C GLY A 114 15.02 22.31 4.85
#